data_AF-A0A949CHZ6-F1
#
_entry.id   AF-A0A949CHZ6-F1
#
_cell.length_a   1.000
_cell.length_b   1.000
_cell.length_c   1.000
_cell.angle_alpha   90.00
_cell.angle_beta   90.00
_cell.angle_gamma   90.00
#
_symmetry.space_group_name_H-M   'P 1'
#
loop_
_entity.id
_entity.type
_entity.pdbx_description
1 polymer ?
#
loop_
_entity_poly.entity_id
_entity_poly.type
_entity_poly.pdbx_seq_one_letter_code
_entity_poly.pdbx_strand_id
1 'polypeptide(L)'
;MKDVKKKTKPVLFSDHFKIDKERLKELGIFNPILNFDTKLFVDPVLLKRSSNPIIQNSIETFRKFFADLLLILQSSKSKEDKLWREAKRRVHFPEYNFTCIGYGFNSTRGSGAGDELNDQILNSAQEIIEAANGNPDIFLLLPLLEEGVGADIVSDMTQNIIDDDICRLTVKTMKELGLEGDCLHKSKSFTEYNLLLNPYSKQPIKLLPSDILSQLPLADNFGNWLCNKSDAASKTHLNDENKLASSEPNQDQQENSPAPASKTNIGEQLNLF
;
A
#
# COMPACT_ATOMS: atom_id res chain seq x y z
N MET A 1 13.66 -10.13 -35.77
CA MET A 1 14.70 -9.09 -35.61
C MET A 1 14.74 -8.73 -34.14
N LYS A 2 15.91 -8.85 -33.49
CA LYS A 2 16.08 -8.50 -32.08
C LYS A 2 16.18 -6.98 -32.00
N ASP A 3 15.13 -6.31 -31.51
CA ASP A 3 15.22 -4.90 -31.16
C ASP A 3 16.18 -4.74 -29.99
N VAL A 4 17.40 -4.32 -30.33
CA VAL A 4 18.38 -3.83 -29.36
C VAL A 4 17.79 -2.56 -28.77
N LYS A 5 17.08 -2.68 -27.64
CA LYS A 5 16.55 -1.55 -26.86
C LYS A 5 17.68 -0.54 -26.64
N LYS A 6 17.61 0.61 -27.32
CA LYS A 6 18.41 1.80 -26.95
C LYS A 6 18.16 2.03 -25.46
N LYS A 7 19.20 1.90 -24.62
CA LYS A 7 19.10 2.25 -23.19
C LYS A 7 18.79 3.74 -23.12
N THR A 8 17.51 4.08 -22.96
CA THR A 8 17.07 5.45 -22.73
C THR A 8 17.58 5.90 -21.36
N LYS A 9 18.14 7.11 -21.29
CA LYS A 9 18.63 7.67 -20.02
C LYS A 9 17.44 7.90 -19.07
N PRO A 10 17.53 7.57 -17.77
CA PRO A 10 16.51 7.93 -16.80
C PRO A 10 16.24 9.44 -16.79
N VAL A 11 14.96 9.82 -16.75
CA VAL A 11 14.53 11.22 -16.69
C VAL A 11 13.70 11.43 -15.43
N LEU A 12 14.25 12.16 -14.46
CA LEU A 12 13.55 12.49 -13.22
C LEU A 12 12.47 13.55 -13.47
N PHE A 13 11.37 13.49 -12.70
CA PHE A 13 10.31 14.49 -12.70
C PHE A 13 10.87 15.91 -12.51
N SER A 14 11.75 16.09 -11.51
CA SER A 14 12.40 17.38 -11.26
C SER A 14 13.19 17.89 -12.46
N ASP A 15 13.91 17.00 -13.16
CA ASP A 15 14.76 17.39 -14.29
C ASP A 15 13.91 17.75 -15.51
N HIS A 16 12.79 17.04 -15.72
CA HIS A 16 11.87 17.31 -16.82
C HIS A 16 11.14 18.65 -16.64
N PHE A 17 10.59 18.89 -15.46
CA PHE A 17 9.82 20.10 -15.14
C PHE A 17 10.68 21.27 -14.64
N LYS A 18 12.02 21.12 -14.62
CA LYS A 18 12.99 22.14 -14.20
C LYS A 18 12.75 22.63 -12.76
N ILE A 19 12.47 21.70 -11.87
CA ILE A 19 12.19 21.94 -10.44
C ILE A 19 13.45 21.61 -9.65
N ASP A 20 13.73 22.40 -8.61
CA ASP A 20 14.78 22.08 -7.65
C ASP A 20 14.43 20.78 -6.89
N LYS A 21 15.35 19.82 -6.90
CA LYS A 21 15.20 18.54 -6.19
C LYS A 21 15.05 18.72 -4.68
N GLU A 22 15.71 19.73 -4.12
CA GLU A 22 15.58 20.02 -2.69
C GLU A 22 14.16 20.49 -2.36
N ARG A 23 13.45 21.17 -3.29
CA ARG A 23 12.06 21.56 -3.07
C ARG A 23 11.13 20.36 -2.95
N LEU A 24 11.30 19.33 -3.78
CA LEU A 24 10.53 18.09 -3.65
C LEU A 24 10.78 17.41 -2.30
N LYS A 25 12.05 17.38 -1.88
CA LYS A 25 12.47 16.78 -0.61
C LYS A 25 11.91 17.54 0.60
N GLU A 26 11.90 18.87 0.58
CA GLU A 26 11.26 19.72 1.59
C GLU A 26 9.76 19.41 1.72
N LEU A 27 9.08 19.17 0.59
CA LEU A 27 7.67 18.78 0.57
C LEU A 27 7.44 17.31 0.92
N GLY A 28 8.50 16.53 1.12
CA GLY A 28 8.45 15.09 1.40
C GLY A 28 8.02 14.25 0.21
N ILE A 29 8.10 14.77 -1.03
CA ILE A 29 7.58 14.13 -2.23
C ILE A 29 8.67 13.31 -2.94
N PHE A 30 8.33 12.09 -3.31
CA PHE A 30 9.19 11.23 -4.12
C PHE A 30 9.41 11.85 -5.50
N ASN A 31 10.64 11.76 -6.02
CA ASN A 31 11.01 12.28 -7.34
C ASN A 31 11.02 11.13 -8.37
N PRO A 32 9.90 10.82 -9.05
CA PRO A 32 9.80 9.66 -9.91
C PRO A 32 10.67 9.78 -11.16
N ILE A 33 11.07 8.63 -11.69
CA ILE A 33 11.72 8.52 -13.00
C ILE A 33 10.59 8.37 -14.04
N LEU A 34 10.34 9.38 -14.86
CA LEU A 34 9.17 9.42 -15.74
C LEU A 34 9.16 8.35 -16.84
N ASN A 35 10.32 7.77 -17.16
CA ASN A 35 10.47 6.77 -18.22
C ASN A 35 10.88 5.38 -17.72
N PHE A 36 10.89 5.15 -16.40
CA PHE A 36 11.17 3.84 -15.79
C PHE A 36 10.46 3.70 -14.45
N ASP A 37 10.02 2.49 -14.12
CA ASP A 37 9.52 2.22 -12.78
C ASP A 37 10.67 2.09 -11.78
N THR A 38 10.55 2.80 -10.66
CA THR A 38 11.44 2.63 -9.51
C THR A 38 10.94 1.44 -8.69
N LYS A 39 11.86 0.54 -8.30
CA LYS A 39 11.57 -0.67 -7.51
C LYS A 39 11.20 -0.36 -6.05
N LEU A 40 10.07 0.31 -5.88
CA LEU A 40 9.45 0.72 -4.64
C LEU A 40 7.98 0.31 -4.68
N PHE A 41 7.35 0.28 -3.52
CA PHE A 41 5.93 0.00 -3.37
C PHE A 41 5.34 0.84 -2.25
N VAL A 42 4.03 1.08 -2.29
CA VAL A 42 3.29 1.74 -1.22
C VAL A 42 3.00 0.73 -0.11
N ASP A 43 3.51 1.01 1.09
CA ASP A 43 3.24 0.24 2.30
C ASP A 43 2.02 0.83 3.02
N PRO A 44 0.86 0.15 3.06
CA PRO A 44 -0.35 0.68 3.70
C PRO A 44 -0.18 0.96 5.19
N VAL A 45 0.75 0.27 5.88
CA VAL A 45 1.04 0.52 7.30
C VAL A 45 1.68 1.89 7.51
N LEU A 46 2.36 2.43 6.49
CA LEU A 46 3.00 3.74 6.56
C LEU A 46 2.01 4.90 6.33
N LEU A 47 0.79 4.66 5.84
CA LEU A 47 -0.21 5.73 5.65
C LEU A 47 -0.43 6.51 6.95
N LYS A 48 -0.71 5.82 8.07
CA LYS A 48 -0.94 6.45 9.38
C LYS A 48 0.26 7.26 9.91
N ARG A 49 1.46 6.99 9.39
CA ARG A 49 2.73 7.61 9.78
C ARG A 49 3.22 8.65 8.78
N SER A 50 2.49 8.86 7.68
CA SER A 50 2.90 9.87 6.70
C SER A 50 2.89 11.25 7.35
N SER A 51 3.95 12.01 7.08
CA SER A 51 4.07 13.42 7.45
C SER A 51 3.13 14.32 6.65
N ASN A 52 2.59 13.83 5.53
CA ASN A 52 1.64 14.56 4.72
C ASN A 52 0.21 14.35 5.23
N PRO A 53 -0.52 15.39 5.69
CA PRO A 53 -1.85 15.20 6.29
C PRO A 53 -2.91 14.61 5.35
N ILE A 54 -2.82 14.84 4.03
CA ILE A 54 -3.78 14.26 3.06
C ILE A 54 -3.61 12.75 3.04
N ILE A 55 -2.37 12.28 2.99
CA ILE A 55 -2.05 10.84 2.96
C ILE A 55 -2.16 10.22 4.35
N GLN A 56 -1.86 10.95 5.41
CA GLN A 56 -2.08 10.46 6.76
C GLN A 56 -3.54 10.08 7.00
N ASN A 57 -4.46 10.94 6.54
CA ASN A 57 -5.90 10.71 6.66
C ASN A 57 -6.42 9.61 5.70
N SER A 58 -5.65 9.21 4.68
CA SER A 58 -6.08 8.15 3.75
C SER A 58 -6.12 6.77 4.40
N ILE A 59 -5.55 6.60 5.60
CA ILE A 59 -5.75 5.39 6.42
C ILE A 59 -7.23 5.15 6.71
N GLU A 60 -8.02 6.22 6.88
CA GLU A 60 -9.46 6.09 7.12
C GLU A 60 -10.21 5.72 5.84
N THR A 61 -9.80 6.23 4.67
CA THR A 61 -10.28 5.76 3.36
C THR A 61 -10.00 4.27 3.19
N PHE A 62 -8.79 3.84 3.53
CA PHE A 62 -8.35 2.46 3.45
C PHE A 62 -9.14 1.54 4.37
N ARG A 63 -9.27 1.90 5.65
CA ARG A 63 -10.07 1.15 6.64
C ARG A 63 -11.53 1.09 6.27
N LYS A 64 -12.11 2.21 5.81
CA LYS A 64 -13.50 2.25 5.39
C LYS A 64 -13.78 1.29 4.23
N PHE A 65 -12.87 1.21 3.26
CA PHE A 65 -13.00 0.26 2.16
C PHE A 65 -13.15 -1.18 2.69
N PHE A 66 -12.28 -1.58 3.62
CA PHE A 66 -12.32 -2.93 4.20
C PHE A 66 -13.48 -3.16 5.16
N ALA A 67 -13.90 -2.14 5.92
CA ALA A 67 -15.12 -2.21 6.74
C ALA A 67 -16.38 -2.41 5.86
N ASP A 68 -16.47 -1.71 4.73
CA ASP A 68 -17.58 -1.88 3.79
C ASP A 68 -17.51 -3.26 3.10
N LEU A 69 -16.32 -3.74 2.74
CA LEU A 69 -16.12 -5.06 2.17
C LEU A 69 -16.51 -6.17 3.16
N LEU A 70 -16.10 -6.03 4.42
CA LEU A 70 -16.46 -6.91 5.52
C LEU A 70 -17.98 -7.02 5.67
N LEU A 71 -18.68 -5.88 5.69
CA LEU A 71 -20.13 -5.85 5.80
C LEU A 71 -20.80 -6.62 4.65
N ILE A 72 -20.28 -6.48 3.43
CA ILE A 72 -20.78 -7.20 2.25
C ILE A 72 -20.56 -8.71 2.39
N LEU A 73 -19.36 -9.13 2.81
CA LEU A 73 -19.01 -10.54 2.97
C LEU A 73 -19.84 -11.20 4.07
N GLN A 74 -19.99 -10.55 5.23
CA GLN A 74 -20.83 -11.06 6.34
C GLN A 74 -22.31 -11.15 5.97
N SER A 75 -22.78 -10.29 5.06
CA SER A 75 -24.16 -10.28 4.60
C SER A 75 -24.41 -11.27 3.45
N SER A 76 -23.35 -11.78 2.81
CA SER A 76 -23.44 -12.75 1.73
C SER A 76 -23.81 -14.13 2.29
N LYS A 77 -24.73 -14.80 1.59
CA LYS A 77 -25.27 -16.13 1.96
C LYS A 77 -24.66 -17.24 1.11
N SER A 78 -24.08 -16.91 -0.04
CA SER A 78 -23.39 -17.86 -0.91
C SER A 78 -22.44 -17.16 -1.88
N LYS A 79 -21.46 -17.90 -2.38
CA LYS A 79 -20.45 -17.41 -3.34
C LYS A 79 -21.00 -17.00 -4.71
N GLU A 80 -22.30 -17.17 -4.95
CA GLU A 80 -22.95 -16.83 -6.23
C GLU A 80 -24.01 -15.72 -6.08
N ASP A 81 -24.18 -15.21 -4.87
CA ASP A 81 -25.16 -14.15 -4.63
C ASP A 81 -24.68 -12.78 -5.11
N LYS A 82 -25.59 -11.81 -5.07
CA LYS A 82 -25.29 -10.45 -5.53
C LYS A 82 -24.22 -9.77 -4.68
N LEU A 83 -24.13 -10.10 -3.39
CA LEU A 83 -23.18 -9.50 -2.46
C LEU A 83 -21.78 -10.05 -2.70
N TRP A 84 -21.64 -11.36 -2.92
CA TRP A 84 -20.37 -11.97 -3.29
C TRP A 84 -19.84 -11.41 -4.62
N ARG A 85 -20.69 -11.32 -5.63
CA ARG A 85 -20.30 -10.71 -6.92
C ARG A 85 -19.87 -9.26 -6.78
N GLU A 86 -20.52 -8.49 -5.90
CA GLU A 86 -20.12 -7.11 -5.61
C GLU A 86 -18.78 -7.06 -4.84
N ALA A 87 -18.56 -7.94 -3.85
CA ALA A 87 -17.27 -8.07 -3.19
C ALA A 87 -16.15 -8.40 -4.19
N LYS A 88 -16.38 -9.35 -5.09
CA LYS A 88 -15.42 -9.75 -6.15
C LYS A 88 -15.07 -8.58 -7.05
N ARG A 89 -16.07 -7.78 -7.44
CA ARG A 89 -15.86 -6.57 -8.23
C ARG A 89 -15.04 -5.52 -7.48
N ARG A 90 -15.20 -5.40 -6.15
CA ARG A 90 -14.47 -4.41 -5.32
C ARG A 90 -13.01 -4.76 -5.10
N VAL A 91 -12.68 -6.04 -4.94
CA VAL A 91 -11.29 -6.50 -4.76
C VAL A 91 -10.53 -6.67 -6.07
N HIS A 92 -11.17 -6.41 -7.21
CA HIS A 92 -10.49 -6.35 -8.49
C HIS A 92 -9.68 -5.05 -8.58
N PHE A 93 -8.42 -5.11 -8.18
CA PHE A 93 -7.48 -3.98 -8.27
C PHE A 93 -6.64 -4.08 -9.55
N PRO A 94 -6.88 -3.21 -10.56
CA PRO A 94 -6.01 -3.15 -11.73
C PRO A 94 -4.65 -2.52 -11.36
N GLU A 95 -3.63 -2.80 -12.16
CA GLU A 95 -2.29 -2.20 -12.04
C GLU A 95 -2.35 -0.66 -11.99
N TYR A 96 -1.62 -0.06 -11.05
CA TYR A 96 -1.65 1.39 -10.80
C TYR A 96 -0.53 2.15 -11.53
N ASN A 97 -0.76 2.46 -12.80
CA ASN A 97 0.25 2.95 -13.74
C ASN A 97 0.54 4.47 -13.74
N PHE A 98 0.33 5.17 -12.62
CA PHE A 98 0.39 6.65 -12.58
C PHE A 98 1.58 7.23 -11.82
N THR A 99 2.31 6.41 -11.05
CA THR A 99 3.27 6.86 -10.02
C THR A 99 4.73 6.52 -10.36
N CYS A 100 4.99 5.82 -11.47
CA CYS A 100 6.34 5.40 -11.91
C CYS A 100 7.12 4.60 -10.85
N ILE A 101 6.40 3.79 -10.08
CA ILE A 101 6.94 2.78 -9.16
C ILE A 101 6.35 1.42 -9.51
N GLY A 102 7.02 0.34 -9.11
CA GLY A 102 6.56 -1.03 -9.33
C GLY A 102 7.64 -1.93 -9.92
N TYR A 103 7.22 -3.12 -10.34
CA TYR A 103 8.13 -4.18 -10.80
C TYR A 103 8.48 -4.10 -12.30
N GLY A 104 7.85 -3.21 -13.06
CA GLY A 104 7.99 -3.11 -14.52
C GLY A 104 7.54 -4.40 -15.25
N PHE A 105 7.68 -4.40 -16.58
CA PHE A 105 7.15 -5.36 -17.59
C PHE A 105 7.35 -6.88 -17.38
N ASN A 106 7.88 -7.36 -16.26
CA ASN A 106 8.11 -8.77 -15.95
C ASN A 106 7.06 -9.40 -15.01
N SER A 107 6.00 -8.68 -14.61
CA SER A 107 4.85 -9.30 -13.95
C SER A 107 4.05 -10.07 -15.02
N THR A 108 4.36 -11.36 -15.16
CA THR A 108 3.64 -12.28 -16.04
C THR A 108 2.28 -12.61 -15.43
N ARG A 109 1.33 -11.68 -15.55
CA ARG A 109 -0.08 -11.97 -15.25
C ARG A 109 -0.87 -12.05 -16.54
N GLY A 110 -1.17 -13.28 -16.95
CA GLY A 110 -2.24 -13.53 -17.91
C GLY A 110 -3.58 -13.06 -17.33
N SER A 111 -4.50 -12.63 -18.18
CA SER A 111 -5.82 -12.12 -17.77
C SER A 111 -6.64 -13.09 -16.90
N GLY A 112 -6.43 -14.41 -17.03
CA GLY A 112 -7.08 -15.43 -16.20
C GLY A 112 -6.54 -15.55 -14.76
N ALA A 113 -5.27 -15.16 -14.52
CA ALA A 113 -4.66 -15.25 -13.19
C ALA A 113 -5.19 -14.18 -12.22
N GLY A 114 -5.77 -13.10 -12.74
CA GLY A 114 -6.36 -12.05 -11.92
C GLY A 114 -7.68 -12.47 -11.27
N ASP A 115 -8.54 -13.16 -12.01
CA ASP A 115 -9.85 -13.60 -11.48
C ASP A 115 -9.71 -14.72 -10.45
N GLU A 116 -8.80 -15.68 -10.69
CA GLU A 116 -8.49 -16.75 -9.73
C GLU A 116 -7.89 -16.18 -8.44
N LEU A 117 -6.96 -15.22 -8.53
CA LEU A 117 -6.41 -14.54 -7.35
C LEU A 117 -7.49 -13.77 -6.59
N ASN A 118 -8.39 -13.06 -7.28
CA ASN A 118 -9.47 -12.33 -6.62
C ASN A 118 -10.37 -13.29 -5.83
N ASP A 119 -10.67 -14.48 -6.39
CA ASP A 119 -11.43 -15.51 -5.68
C ASP A 119 -10.67 -16.06 -4.47
N GLN A 120 -9.36 -16.28 -4.59
CA GLN A 120 -8.50 -16.68 -3.47
C GLN A 120 -8.52 -15.63 -2.36
N ILE A 121 -8.26 -14.36 -2.69
CA ILE A 121 -8.30 -13.23 -1.76
C ILE A 121 -9.63 -13.17 -1.01
N LEU A 122 -10.76 -13.34 -1.71
CA LEU A 122 -12.08 -13.31 -1.06
C LEU A 122 -12.35 -14.50 -0.16
N ASN A 123 -11.97 -15.71 -0.58
CA ASN A 123 -12.13 -16.91 0.23
C ASN A 123 -11.36 -16.76 1.54
N SER A 124 -10.11 -16.33 1.44
CA SER A 124 -9.25 -16.15 2.61
C SER A 124 -9.73 -15.00 3.46
N ALA A 125 -10.15 -13.89 2.87
CA ALA A 125 -10.81 -12.82 3.62
C ALA A 125 -12.01 -13.35 4.41
N GLN A 126 -12.87 -14.18 3.81
CA GLN A 126 -14.02 -14.76 4.51
C GLN A 126 -13.60 -15.65 5.70
N GLU A 127 -12.64 -16.55 5.51
CA GLU A 127 -12.12 -17.43 6.58
C GLU A 127 -11.48 -16.63 7.73
N ILE A 128 -10.70 -15.62 7.36
CA ILE A 128 -10.05 -14.71 8.31
C ILE A 128 -11.08 -13.92 9.10
N ILE A 129 -12.14 -13.42 8.46
CA ILE A 129 -13.20 -12.63 9.11
C ILE A 129 -13.87 -13.44 10.23
N GLU A 130 -14.14 -14.73 9.96
CA GLU A 130 -14.69 -15.64 10.97
C GLU A 130 -13.73 -15.82 12.14
N ALA A 131 -12.43 -15.94 11.89
CA ALA A 131 -11.40 -16.09 12.92
C ALA A 131 -11.10 -14.80 13.71
N ALA A 132 -11.23 -13.63 13.08
CA ALA A 132 -10.81 -12.33 13.61
C ALA A 132 -11.97 -11.51 14.20
N ASN A 133 -13.13 -12.12 14.42
CA ASN A 133 -14.35 -11.47 14.92
C ASN A 133 -14.72 -10.18 14.15
N GLY A 134 -14.44 -10.11 12.84
CA GLY A 134 -14.77 -8.96 12.00
C GLY A 134 -13.88 -7.72 12.18
N ASN A 135 -12.62 -7.85 12.58
CA ASN A 135 -11.68 -6.70 12.56
C ASN A 135 -11.23 -6.39 11.11
N PRO A 136 -11.48 -5.19 10.55
CA PRO A 136 -11.08 -4.84 9.18
C PRO A 136 -9.58 -4.63 8.98
N ASP A 137 -8.80 -4.37 10.04
CA ASP A 137 -7.34 -4.18 9.92
C ASP A 137 -6.64 -5.51 9.52
N ILE A 138 -7.33 -6.65 9.59
CA ILE A 138 -6.76 -7.93 9.18
C ILE A 138 -6.51 -8.07 7.67
N PHE A 139 -7.15 -7.24 6.85
CA PHE A 139 -6.88 -7.25 5.42
C PHE A 139 -5.44 -6.83 5.09
N LEU A 140 -4.74 -6.17 6.01
CA LEU A 140 -3.29 -5.92 5.93
C LEU A 140 -2.46 -7.22 5.98
N LEU A 141 -3.03 -8.31 6.51
CA LEU A 141 -2.38 -9.61 6.63
C LEU A 141 -2.64 -10.53 5.44
N LEU A 142 -3.54 -10.19 4.51
CA LEU A 142 -3.79 -10.99 3.31
C LEU A 142 -2.51 -11.42 2.56
N PRO A 143 -1.49 -10.56 2.40
CA PRO A 143 -0.23 -10.95 1.75
C PRO A 143 0.57 -12.01 2.50
N LEU A 144 0.34 -12.17 3.80
CA LEU A 144 0.96 -13.21 4.63
C LEU A 144 0.30 -14.57 4.42
N LEU A 145 -0.96 -14.56 4.02
CA LEU A 145 -1.84 -15.72 4.04
C LEU A 145 -2.02 -16.33 2.66
N GLU A 146 -1.92 -15.50 1.61
CA GLU A 146 -2.12 -15.93 0.22
C GLU A 146 -0.84 -15.97 -0.61
N GLU A 147 -0.51 -17.16 -1.13
CA GLU A 147 0.56 -17.34 -2.09
C GLU A 147 0.23 -16.58 -3.39
N GLY A 148 1.18 -15.77 -3.85
CA GLY A 148 0.97 -14.88 -5.01
C GLY A 148 0.42 -13.49 -4.65
N VAL A 149 0.10 -13.21 -3.38
CA VAL A 149 -0.17 -11.85 -2.89
C VAL A 149 1.12 -11.19 -2.39
N GLY A 150 1.85 -10.59 -3.33
CA GLY A 150 3.11 -9.87 -3.05
C GLY A 150 2.94 -8.36 -2.82
N ALA A 151 4.06 -7.70 -2.51
CA ALA A 151 4.14 -6.24 -2.31
C ALA A 151 3.57 -5.42 -3.47
N ASP A 152 3.68 -5.92 -4.71
CA ASP A 152 3.13 -5.28 -5.92
C ASP A 152 1.61 -5.13 -5.83
N ILE A 153 0.91 -6.20 -5.48
CA ILE A 153 -0.55 -6.23 -5.36
C ILE A 153 -1.01 -5.36 -4.20
N VAL A 154 -0.29 -5.43 -3.08
CA VAL A 154 -0.57 -4.58 -1.92
C VAL A 154 -0.46 -3.11 -2.30
N SER A 155 0.56 -2.75 -3.07
CA SER A 155 0.79 -1.40 -3.55
C SER A 155 -0.29 -0.96 -4.53
N ASP A 156 -0.64 -1.79 -5.51
CA ASP A 156 -1.72 -1.52 -6.45
C ASP A 156 -3.06 -1.35 -5.74
N MET A 157 -3.40 -2.29 -4.85
CA MET A 157 -4.59 -2.23 -4.02
C MET A 157 -4.65 -0.93 -3.22
N THR A 158 -3.59 -0.61 -2.49
CA THR A 158 -3.51 0.59 -1.67
C THR A 158 -3.73 1.83 -2.52
N GLN A 159 -2.97 1.98 -3.60
CA GLN A 159 -3.07 3.15 -4.49
C GLN A 159 -4.44 3.26 -5.17
N ASN A 160 -5.08 2.14 -5.55
CA ASN A 160 -6.44 2.16 -6.09
C ASN A 160 -7.47 2.60 -5.04
N ILE A 161 -7.33 2.16 -3.78
CA ILE A 161 -8.26 2.53 -2.70
C ILE A 161 -8.12 4.02 -2.35
N ILE A 162 -6.89 4.54 -2.27
CA ILE A 162 -6.62 5.94 -1.89
C ILE A 162 -6.41 6.86 -3.10
N ASP A 163 -6.90 6.48 -4.28
CA ASP A 163 -6.63 7.16 -5.56
C ASP A 163 -6.95 8.66 -5.52
N ASP A 164 -8.06 9.01 -4.86
CA ASP A 164 -8.53 10.38 -4.75
C ASP A 164 -7.64 11.22 -3.80
N ASP A 165 -7.16 10.62 -2.71
CA ASP A 165 -6.18 11.23 -1.81
C ASP A 165 -4.87 11.53 -2.54
N ILE A 166 -4.40 10.59 -3.38
CA ILE A 166 -3.20 10.77 -4.22
C ILE A 166 -3.41 11.91 -5.23
N CYS A 167 -4.57 12.00 -5.87
CA CYS A 167 -4.90 13.10 -6.78
C CYS A 167 -4.88 14.46 -6.05
N ARG A 168 -5.50 14.56 -4.88
CA ARG A 168 -5.51 15.80 -4.07
C ARG A 168 -4.10 16.21 -3.65
N LEU A 169 -3.28 15.25 -3.20
CA LEU A 169 -1.88 15.49 -2.90
C LEU A 169 -1.13 16.03 -4.13
N THR A 170 -1.34 15.39 -5.29
CA THR A 170 -0.65 15.75 -6.54
C THR A 170 -0.97 17.19 -6.94
N VAL A 171 -2.25 17.58 -6.95
CA VAL A 171 -2.66 18.95 -7.27
C VAL A 171 -2.11 19.96 -6.27
N LYS A 172 -2.14 19.65 -4.96
CA LYS A 172 -1.55 20.51 -3.92
C LYS A 172 -0.05 20.70 -4.17
N THR A 173 0.67 19.61 -4.44
CA THR A 173 2.11 19.63 -4.70
C THR A 173 2.43 20.44 -5.96
N MET A 174 1.69 20.25 -7.05
CA MET A 174 1.84 21.04 -8.28
C MET A 174 1.69 22.54 -8.01
N LYS A 175 0.68 22.94 -7.24
CA LYS A 175 0.47 24.34 -6.84
C LYS A 175 1.66 24.90 -6.05
N GLU A 176 2.22 24.14 -5.11
CA GLU A 176 3.38 24.54 -4.30
C GLU A 176 4.69 24.62 -5.11
N LEU A 177 4.73 23.94 -6.26
CA LEU A 177 5.84 23.95 -7.23
C LEU A 177 5.61 24.93 -8.40
N GLY A 178 4.46 25.61 -8.45
CA GLY A 178 4.11 26.53 -9.54
C GLY A 178 3.88 25.83 -10.89
N LEU A 179 3.41 24.58 -10.87
CA LEU A 179 3.09 23.80 -12.06
C LEU A 179 1.60 23.88 -12.39
N GLU A 180 1.29 24.02 -13.68
CA GLU A 180 -0.07 23.93 -14.21
C GLU A 180 -0.28 22.58 -14.90
N GLY A 181 -1.41 21.94 -14.64
CA GLY A 181 -1.77 20.68 -15.29
C GLY A 181 -2.16 20.88 -16.76
N ASP A 182 -1.86 19.88 -17.58
CA ASP A 182 -2.16 19.81 -19.02
C ASP A 182 -2.97 18.55 -19.39
N CYS A 183 -3.48 17.83 -18.40
CA CYS A 183 -4.22 16.57 -18.55
C CYS A 183 -5.42 16.52 -17.59
N LEU A 184 -6.63 16.54 -18.14
CA LEU A 184 -7.84 16.26 -17.36
C LEU A 184 -7.96 14.76 -17.08
N HIS A 185 -7.93 14.38 -15.81
CA HIS A 185 -7.98 13.00 -15.33
C HIS A 185 -9.17 12.79 -14.39
N LYS A 186 -9.84 11.63 -14.50
CA LYS A 186 -10.90 11.21 -13.56
C LYS A 186 -10.34 10.21 -12.56
N SER A 187 -10.44 10.52 -11.27
CA SER A 187 -10.11 9.58 -10.20
C SER A 187 -11.08 8.40 -10.16
N LYS A 188 -10.76 7.39 -9.35
CA LYS A 188 -11.62 6.22 -9.11
C LYS A 188 -12.99 6.59 -8.51
N SER A 189 -13.09 7.73 -7.82
CA SER A 189 -14.35 8.31 -7.33
C SER A 189 -15.08 9.18 -8.36
N PHE A 190 -14.59 9.22 -9.61
CA PHE A 190 -15.10 10.04 -10.71
C PHE A 190 -14.92 11.55 -10.52
N THR A 191 -14.09 11.98 -9.57
CA THR A 191 -13.72 13.39 -9.41
C THR A 191 -12.71 13.78 -10.48
N GLU A 192 -12.91 14.94 -11.10
CA GLU A 192 -12.03 15.47 -12.15
C GLU A 192 -10.87 16.28 -11.53
N TYR A 193 -9.65 16.00 -12.00
CA TYR A 193 -8.42 16.68 -11.60
C TYR A 193 -7.64 17.10 -12.85
N ASN A 194 -7.05 18.29 -12.84
CA ASN A 194 -6.11 18.72 -13.87
C ASN A 194 -4.68 18.40 -13.41
N LEU A 195 -4.07 17.37 -14.02
CA LEU A 195 -2.75 16.82 -13.67
C LEU A 195 -1.75 17.05 -14.80
N LEU A 196 -0.49 16.68 -14.57
CA LEU A 196 0.55 16.69 -15.60
C LEU A 196 0.50 15.40 -16.42
N LEU A 197 0.63 15.48 -17.74
CA LEU A 197 0.80 14.33 -18.62
C LEU A 197 2.24 13.84 -18.59
N ASN A 198 2.45 12.55 -18.35
CA ASN A 198 3.75 11.94 -18.54
C ASN A 198 4.06 11.85 -20.05
N PRO A 199 5.12 12.51 -20.56
CA PRO A 199 5.42 12.52 -21.98
C PRO A 199 5.89 11.17 -22.52
N TYR A 200 6.29 10.24 -21.65
CA TYR A 200 6.79 8.90 -22.02
C TYR A 200 5.69 7.85 -21.97
N SER A 201 4.97 7.73 -20.85
CA SER A 201 3.90 6.72 -20.71
C SER A 201 2.55 7.15 -21.27
N LYS A 202 2.37 8.46 -21.54
CA LYS A 202 1.09 9.07 -21.95
C LYS A 202 -0.03 8.91 -20.90
N GLN A 203 0.34 8.65 -19.65
CA GLN A 203 -0.56 8.60 -18.51
C GLN A 203 -0.42 9.88 -17.67
N PRO A 204 -1.44 10.27 -16.89
CA PRO A 204 -1.30 11.35 -15.92
C PRO A 204 -0.28 10.97 -14.84
N ILE A 205 0.52 11.94 -14.41
CA ILE A 205 1.47 11.79 -13.32
C ILE A 205 0.74 12.00 -12.01
N LYS A 206 0.92 11.04 -11.10
CA LYS A 206 0.51 11.14 -9.70
C LYS A 206 1.74 11.05 -8.80
N LEU A 207 1.82 11.96 -7.84
CA LEU A 207 2.95 12.07 -6.92
C LEU A 207 2.62 11.39 -5.59
N LEU A 208 3.64 10.80 -4.97
CA LEU A 208 3.54 10.12 -3.68
C LEU A 208 4.50 10.76 -2.68
N PRO A 209 4.16 10.79 -1.38
CA PRO A 209 5.15 11.07 -0.35
C PRO A 209 6.22 9.98 -0.34
N SER A 210 7.46 10.35 -0.04
CA SER A 210 8.55 9.38 0.08
C SER A 210 8.41 8.49 1.32
N ASP A 211 7.71 8.96 2.35
CA ASP A 211 7.59 8.30 3.65
C ASP A 211 6.60 7.13 3.70
N ILE A 212 5.80 6.94 2.64
CA ILE A 212 4.94 5.76 2.47
C ILE A 212 5.55 4.69 1.56
N LEU A 213 6.74 4.96 0.99
CA LEU A 213 7.40 4.04 0.07
C LEU A 213 8.37 3.15 0.83
N SER A 214 8.29 1.85 0.56
CA SER A 214 9.24 0.87 1.07
C SER A 214 10.03 0.22 -0.07
N GLN A 215 11.24 -0.22 0.23
CA GLN A 215 11.98 -1.12 -0.66
C GLN A 215 11.30 -2.48 -0.65
N LEU A 216 11.20 -3.09 -1.83
CA LEU A 216 10.66 -4.43 -2.00
C LEU A 216 11.48 -5.43 -1.17
N PRO A 217 10.90 -6.18 -0.21
CA PRO A 217 11.56 -7.37 0.27
C PRO A 217 11.62 -8.39 -0.87
N LEU A 218 12.63 -9.26 -0.87
CA LEU A 218 12.67 -10.40 -1.80
C LEU A 218 11.38 -11.20 -1.62
N ALA A 219 10.73 -11.59 -2.72
CA ALA A 219 9.36 -12.13 -2.74
C ALA A 219 9.12 -13.27 -1.72
N ASP A 220 10.14 -14.08 -1.46
CA ASP A 220 10.10 -15.21 -0.52
C ASP A 220 10.02 -14.79 0.97
N ASN A 221 10.07 -13.48 1.28
CA ASN A 221 10.15 -12.94 2.63
C ASN A 221 9.20 -11.78 2.94
N PHE A 222 8.22 -11.46 2.07
CA PHE A 222 7.23 -10.42 2.38
C PHE A 222 6.47 -10.74 3.68
N GLY A 223 6.15 -12.03 3.85
CA GLY A 223 5.71 -12.69 5.08
C GLY A 223 6.40 -12.18 6.35
N ASN A 224 7.68 -12.56 6.42
CA ASN A 224 8.55 -12.23 7.55
C ASN A 224 8.80 -10.71 7.69
N TRP A 225 8.81 -9.97 6.57
CA TRP A 225 9.03 -8.53 6.57
C TRP A 225 7.89 -7.77 7.27
N LEU A 226 6.63 -8.14 7.00
CA LEU A 226 5.46 -7.57 7.66
C LEU A 226 5.45 -7.88 9.16
N CYS A 227 5.69 -9.14 9.56
CA CYS A 227 5.75 -9.52 10.98
C CYS A 227 6.82 -8.73 11.76
N ASN A 228 8.01 -8.55 11.16
CA ASN A 228 9.07 -7.76 11.79
C ASN A 228 8.69 -6.28 11.98
N LYS A 229 7.91 -5.72 11.04
CA LYS A 229 7.44 -4.32 11.13
C LYS A 229 6.28 -4.15 12.11
N SER A 230 5.33 -5.08 12.17
CA SER A 230 4.27 -5.07 13.19
C SER A 230 4.87 -5.17 14.58
N ASP A 231 5.81 -6.09 14.80
CA ASP A 231 6.51 -6.24 16.08
C ASP A 231 7.28 -4.98 16.48
N ALA A 232 7.94 -4.32 15.52
CA ALA A 232 8.61 -3.04 15.75
C ALA A 232 7.61 -1.92 16.09
N ALA A 233 6.45 -1.90 15.43
CA ALA A 233 5.38 -0.93 15.68
C ALA A 233 4.74 -1.12 17.07
N SER A 234 4.50 -2.37 17.48
CA SER A 234 3.94 -2.71 18.79
C SER A 234 4.94 -2.43 19.92
N LYS A 235 6.25 -2.66 19.69
CA LYS A 235 7.31 -2.29 20.63
C LYS A 235 7.47 -0.78 20.82
N THR A 236 7.24 0.03 19.78
CA THR A 236 7.22 1.50 19.93
C THR A 236 6.04 1.98 20.75
N HIS A 237 4.84 1.40 20.57
CA HIS A 237 3.66 1.75 21.36
C HIS A 237 3.81 1.38 22.85
N LEU A 238 4.36 0.19 23.15
CA LEU A 238 4.63 -0.24 24.52
C LEU A 238 5.69 0.64 25.24
N ASN A 239 6.70 1.13 24.51
CA ASN A 239 7.73 1.99 25.08
C ASN A 239 7.25 3.43 25.36
N ASP A 240 6.31 3.94 24.56
CA ASP A 240 5.72 5.26 24.78
C ASP A 240 4.69 5.24 25.93
N GLU A 241 3.92 4.16 26.08
CA GLU A 241 3.04 3.95 27.24
C GLU A 241 3.84 3.69 28.53
N ASN A 242 4.91 2.90 28.46
CA ASN A 242 5.79 2.68 29.62
C ASN A 242 6.61 3.92 30.00
N LYS A 243 6.87 4.86 29.08
CA LYS A 243 7.46 6.17 29.43
C LYS A 243 6.51 7.09 30.18
N LEU A 244 5.20 6.95 29.95
CA LEU A 244 4.18 7.68 30.70
C LEU A 244 3.90 7.03 32.08
N ALA A 245 4.14 5.72 32.21
CA ALA A 245 3.93 4.94 33.43
C ALA A 245 5.16 4.80 34.34
N SER A 246 6.38 5.15 33.90
CA SER A 246 7.64 4.98 34.65
C SER A 246 8.13 6.24 35.38
N SER A 247 7.21 6.95 36.04
CA SER A 247 7.55 7.93 37.09
C SER A 247 7.23 7.38 38.49
N GLU A 248 7.73 6.19 38.83
CA GLU A 248 7.87 5.70 40.22
C GLU A 248 8.89 4.53 40.28
N PRO A 249 9.71 4.39 41.34
CA PRO A 249 10.91 3.52 41.30
C PRO A 249 10.79 2.21 42.12
N ASN A 250 11.73 1.29 41.80
CA ASN A 250 12.15 0.02 42.46
C ASN A 250 11.57 -1.28 41.86
N GLN A 251 12.22 -2.45 41.84
CA GLN A 251 13.59 -2.93 42.15
C GLN A 251 13.70 -4.40 41.63
N ASP A 252 14.91 -4.80 41.23
CA ASP A 252 15.56 -6.14 41.25
C ASP A 252 14.97 -7.43 40.60
N GLN A 253 15.80 -8.01 39.69
CA GLN A 253 16.31 -9.42 39.56
C GLN A 253 15.30 -10.60 39.38
N GLN A 254 15.51 -11.71 38.66
CA GLN A 254 16.62 -12.36 37.92
C GLN A 254 16.05 -13.55 37.06
N GLU A 255 16.71 -13.87 35.93
CA GLU A 255 16.95 -15.19 35.28
C GLU A 255 15.84 -16.24 35.00
N ASN A 256 15.68 -16.66 33.71
CA ASN A 256 16.12 -17.99 33.22
C ASN A 256 15.94 -18.28 31.69
N SER A 257 16.76 -19.23 31.23
CA SER A 257 17.14 -19.71 29.88
C SER A 257 16.04 -20.18 28.87
N PRO A 258 16.37 -20.35 27.57
CA PRO A 258 15.39 -20.55 26.49
C PRO A 258 15.05 -22.04 26.21
N ALA A 259 13.78 -22.30 25.88
CA ALA A 259 13.26 -23.58 25.38
C ALA A 259 12.63 -23.37 23.98
N PRO A 260 12.45 -24.44 23.18
CA PRO A 260 12.62 -24.41 21.72
C PRO A 260 11.41 -23.91 20.94
N ALA A 261 11.67 -23.47 19.71
CA ALA A 261 10.69 -22.99 18.74
C ALA A 261 9.53 -23.99 18.53
N SER A 262 8.37 -23.66 19.10
CA SER A 262 7.09 -24.28 18.78
C SER A 262 6.38 -23.48 17.69
N LYS A 263 5.81 -24.20 16.72
CA LYS A 263 4.96 -23.68 15.65
C LYS A 263 3.92 -22.69 16.21
N THR A 264 4.07 -21.42 15.86
CA THR A 264 3.22 -20.34 16.36
C THR A 264 1.80 -20.51 15.82
N ASN A 265 0.85 -20.48 16.74
CA ASN A 265 -0.57 -20.59 16.49
C ASN A 265 -1.08 -19.28 15.85
N ILE A 266 -1.83 -19.37 14.75
CA ILE A 266 -2.38 -18.22 14.00
C ILE A 266 -3.15 -17.26 14.92
N GLY A 267 -3.74 -17.76 16.01
CA GLY A 267 -4.43 -16.94 17.01
C GLY A 267 -3.54 -15.94 17.78
N GLU A 268 -2.23 -16.18 17.91
CA GLU A 268 -1.34 -15.27 18.65
C GLU A 268 -0.92 -14.04 17.83
N GLN A 269 -0.94 -14.13 16.50
CA GLN A 269 -0.63 -12.99 15.62
C GLN A 269 -1.76 -11.95 15.58
N LEU A 270 -3.00 -12.31 15.95
CA LEU A 270 -4.16 -11.43 15.92
C LEU A 270 -4.15 -10.33 17.01
N ASN A 271 -3.44 -10.54 18.12
CA ASN A 271 -3.37 -9.58 19.22
C ASN A 271 -2.30 -8.48 19.02
N LEU A 272 -1.58 -8.50 17.90
CA LEU A 272 -0.52 -7.55 17.57
C LEU A 272 -0.94 -6.46 16.56
N PHE A 273 -2.22 -6.43 16.17
CA PHE A 273 -2.80 -5.48 15.22
C PHE A 273 -3.91 -4.65 15.86
#